data_AF-A0A7X6NRL6-F1
#
_entry.id   AF-A0A7X6NRL6-F1
#
_cell.length_a   1.000
_cell.length_b   1.000
_cell.length_c   1.000
_cell.angle_alpha   90.00
_cell.angle_beta   90.00
_cell.angle_gamma   90.00
#
_symmetry.space_group_name_H-M   'P 1'
#
loop_
_entity.id
_entity.type
_entity.pdbx_description
1 polymer ?
#
loop_
_entity_poly.entity_id
_entity_poly.type
_entity_poly.pdbx_seq_one_letter_code
_entity_poly.pdbx_strand_id
1 'polypeptide(L)'
;MAEQVSRVVVRFAGDSGDGMQLTGGRFGTEAARQGNDIVTLPDFPAEIRAPQGSIAGVSSFQVHFADRDIVTPGEDLDVLVAMNPAALKVHLPSLRRGGILITDSSEFTKRNLTHAGYQTDPLTEGVLEASYQLVSLDLTSVTAEAVAPFGLKRKAVARTRNMFALGLVSWLYSRDMAPTRDWLQTRFAAQPEIRDANLAALEAGWNYGENTETFAVRYEVAPTTQAPGRYRQISGSRATALGLLAASVASGLPLFLGAYPITPASDLLHELGKRKAFGVQTFQAEDEIAAVGAALGASFGGALGVTTTSGPGLALKQEMINLAVMTELPLVVIDVQRAGPSTGMPTKNEQADLLQALWGRNGESPIPVIAPNSPADCFRAAFEACRIALTHRTPVIMLSDAYLANGSEPWMIPDATALPVIDPGFATLPNTEDGGFAPYRRDPLTLDRPWALPGTPDLQHRIGGLEKSDGMGAVSYDGDNHDTMVRLRADHIARIPVPDAVWDDPSGMAKLAVVGWGSTWGSITAAVRRVRELGLPIAQIHIRNLNPLPANLGALLRKADRVIVPEINLGQFATILRAKYLVDARSWSRIRGMPLTVSELTEYLLSEVEEVQHV
;
A
#
# COMPACT_ATOMS: atom_id res chain seq x y z
N MET A 1 -30.84 -8.80 -21.76
CA MET A 1 -30.07 -10.00 -21.38
C MET A 1 -28.70 -9.54 -20.92
N ALA A 2 -28.15 -10.14 -19.86
CA ALA A 2 -26.83 -9.74 -19.35
C ALA A 2 -25.71 -10.46 -20.13
N GLU A 3 -24.67 -9.73 -20.51
CA GLU A 3 -23.45 -10.25 -21.13
C GLU A 3 -22.43 -10.61 -20.06
N GLN A 4 -21.85 -11.79 -20.16
CA GLN A 4 -20.82 -12.25 -19.23
C GLN A 4 -19.46 -11.68 -19.64
N VAL A 5 -18.80 -10.99 -18.71
CA VAL A 5 -17.45 -10.43 -18.90
C VAL A 5 -16.53 -10.90 -17.77
N SER A 6 -15.30 -11.26 -18.11
CA SER A 6 -14.38 -11.88 -17.14
C SER A 6 -13.68 -10.89 -16.22
N ARG A 7 -13.56 -9.63 -16.64
CA ARG A 7 -13.00 -8.55 -15.82
C ARG A 7 -13.56 -7.20 -16.26
N VAL A 8 -13.60 -6.26 -15.33
CA VAL A 8 -14.04 -4.89 -15.59
C VAL A 8 -13.27 -3.90 -14.71
N VAL A 9 -12.86 -2.78 -15.30
CA VAL A 9 -12.25 -1.64 -14.63
C VAL A 9 -13.18 -0.42 -14.74
N VAL A 10 -13.67 0.03 -13.59
CA VAL A 10 -14.53 1.22 -13.47
C VAL A 10 -13.78 2.33 -12.74
N ARG A 11 -13.86 3.56 -13.23
CA ARG A 11 -13.36 4.74 -12.52
C ARG A 11 -14.46 5.77 -12.32
N PHE A 12 -14.66 6.16 -11.06
CA PHE A 12 -15.50 7.30 -10.69
C PHE A 12 -14.60 8.53 -10.50
N ALA A 13 -14.86 9.61 -11.20
CA ALA A 13 -14.04 10.82 -11.17
C ALA A 13 -14.89 12.09 -11.09
N GLY A 14 -14.44 13.04 -10.27
CA GLY A 14 -15.11 14.31 -10.01
C GLY A 14 -14.22 15.24 -9.20
N ASP A 15 -14.78 16.29 -8.60
CA ASP A 15 -14.01 17.18 -7.75
C ASP A 15 -13.81 16.60 -6.35
N SER A 16 -12.74 17.03 -5.68
CA SER A 16 -12.55 16.79 -4.25
C SER A 16 -13.78 17.25 -3.46
N GLY A 17 -14.39 16.33 -2.73
CA GLY A 17 -15.61 16.58 -1.96
C GLY A 17 -16.91 16.11 -2.62
N ASP A 18 -16.89 15.68 -3.89
CA ASP A 18 -18.06 15.09 -4.57
C ASP A 18 -18.34 13.64 -4.13
N GLY A 19 -17.49 13.06 -3.27
CA GLY A 19 -17.73 11.74 -2.69
C GLY A 19 -17.39 10.57 -3.60
N MET A 20 -16.55 10.77 -4.63
CA MET A 20 -16.10 9.68 -5.53
C MET A 20 -15.39 8.55 -4.80
N GLN A 21 -14.60 8.87 -3.77
CA GLN A 21 -13.94 7.89 -2.90
C GLN A 21 -14.94 6.97 -2.19
N LEU A 22 -16.04 7.56 -1.71
CA LEU A 22 -17.11 6.83 -1.03
C LEU A 22 -17.86 5.96 -2.02
N THR A 23 -18.24 6.51 -3.18
CA THR A 23 -18.93 5.77 -4.24
C THR A 23 -18.11 4.56 -4.72
N GLY A 24 -16.84 4.78 -5.09
CA GLY A 24 -15.98 3.69 -5.54
C GLY A 24 -15.72 2.64 -4.46
N GLY A 25 -15.51 3.05 -3.20
CA GLY A 25 -15.36 2.13 -2.08
C GLY A 25 -16.62 1.27 -1.82
N ARG A 26 -17.81 1.86 -1.95
CA ARG A 26 -19.09 1.13 -1.84
C ARG A 26 -19.27 0.13 -2.97
N PHE A 27 -18.99 0.54 -4.21
CA PHE A 27 -19.06 -0.35 -5.36
C PHE A 27 -18.07 -1.53 -5.23
N GLY A 28 -16.84 -1.28 -4.75
CA GLY A 28 -15.89 -2.36 -4.43
C GLY A 28 -16.40 -3.33 -3.36
N THR A 29 -17.11 -2.82 -2.33
CA THR A 29 -17.73 -3.68 -1.31
C THR A 29 -18.85 -4.56 -1.89
N GLU A 30 -19.64 -4.03 -2.83
CA GLU A 30 -20.69 -4.79 -3.54
C GLU A 30 -20.08 -5.92 -4.38
N ALA A 31 -19.04 -5.61 -5.16
CA ALA A 31 -18.33 -6.61 -5.98
C ALA A 31 -17.72 -7.73 -5.12
N ALA A 32 -17.06 -7.38 -4.01
CA ALA A 32 -16.49 -8.39 -3.09
C ALA A 32 -17.57 -9.27 -2.44
N ARG A 33 -18.75 -8.73 -2.12
CA ARG A 33 -19.85 -9.53 -1.54
C ARG A 33 -20.45 -10.53 -2.52
N GLN A 34 -20.41 -10.24 -3.81
CA GLN A 34 -20.82 -11.17 -4.85
C GLN A 34 -19.73 -12.19 -5.23
N GLY A 35 -18.64 -12.23 -4.45
CA GLY A 35 -17.57 -13.20 -4.61
C GLY A 35 -16.63 -12.88 -5.76
N ASN A 36 -16.60 -11.64 -6.27
CA ASN A 36 -15.56 -11.23 -7.21
C ASN A 36 -14.25 -10.93 -6.47
N ASP A 37 -13.14 -11.16 -7.16
CA ASP A 37 -11.87 -10.63 -6.70
C ASP A 37 -11.82 -9.12 -7.01
N ILE A 38 -11.15 -8.33 -6.16
CA ILE A 38 -11.14 -6.87 -6.28
C ILE A 38 -9.75 -6.27 -6.03
N VAL A 39 -9.41 -5.25 -6.82
CA VAL A 39 -8.27 -4.36 -6.52
C VAL A 39 -8.71 -2.93 -6.75
N THR A 40 -8.47 -2.06 -5.76
CA THR A 40 -8.88 -0.64 -5.83
C THR A 40 -7.69 0.31 -5.87
N LEU A 41 -7.84 1.43 -6.57
CA LEU A 41 -6.87 2.52 -6.59
C LEU A 41 -7.55 3.86 -6.30
N PRO A 42 -7.43 4.39 -5.07
CA PRO A 42 -7.79 5.76 -4.75
C PRO A 42 -6.78 6.74 -5.35
N ASP A 43 -7.25 7.82 -5.97
CA ASP A 43 -6.42 8.96 -6.38
C ASP A 43 -6.94 10.28 -5.79
N PHE A 44 -6.08 10.94 -5.03
CA PHE A 44 -6.37 12.18 -4.32
C PHE A 44 -5.60 13.34 -4.94
N PRO A 45 -6.25 14.49 -5.16
CA PRO A 45 -5.55 15.70 -5.56
C PRO A 45 -4.61 16.14 -4.44
N ALA A 46 -3.48 16.73 -4.82
CA ALA A 46 -2.51 17.26 -3.86
C ALA A 46 -3.08 18.45 -3.06
N GLU A 47 -3.99 19.21 -3.66
CA GLU A 47 -4.63 20.38 -3.04
C GLU A 47 -5.91 19.98 -2.29
N ILE A 48 -5.98 20.31 -1.00
CA ILE A 48 -7.16 20.05 -0.16
C ILE A 48 -8.38 20.84 -0.65
N ARG A 49 -8.17 22.03 -1.23
CA ARG A 49 -9.24 22.92 -1.74
C ARG A 49 -8.83 23.58 -3.06
N ALA A 50 -8.53 22.78 -4.06
CA ALA A 50 -8.43 23.30 -5.42
C ALA A 50 -9.76 23.97 -5.83
N PRO A 51 -9.73 24.98 -6.72
CA PRO A 51 -10.94 25.52 -7.31
C PRO A 51 -11.78 24.41 -7.96
N GLN A 52 -13.09 24.40 -7.66
CA GLN A 52 -14.02 23.42 -8.22
C GLN A 52 -14.00 23.46 -9.76
N GLY A 53 -13.98 22.30 -10.41
CA GLY A 53 -13.88 22.18 -11.87
C GLY A 53 -12.48 22.43 -12.44
N SER A 54 -11.44 22.46 -11.60
CA SER A 54 -10.05 22.54 -12.06
C SER A 54 -9.39 21.16 -12.10
N ILE A 55 -8.42 20.98 -13.00
CA ILE A 55 -7.64 19.74 -13.15
C ILE A 55 -6.93 19.35 -11.84
N ALA A 56 -6.42 20.34 -11.09
CA ALA A 56 -5.72 20.12 -9.83
C ALA A 56 -6.63 19.61 -8.71
N GLY A 57 -7.96 19.77 -8.84
CA GLY A 57 -8.96 19.33 -7.87
C GLY A 57 -9.59 17.97 -8.16
N VAL A 58 -9.21 17.32 -9.26
CA VAL A 58 -9.78 16.04 -9.66
C VAL A 58 -9.41 14.96 -8.64
N SER A 59 -10.43 14.28 -8.15
CA SER A 59 -10.31 13.08 -7.32
C SER A 59 -11.00 11.92 -8.03
N SER A 60 -10.37 10.75 -7.99
CA SER A 60 -10.95 9.56 -8.58
C SER A 60 -10.78 8.31 -7.72
N PHE A 61 -11.67 7.35 -7.92
CA PHE A 61 -11.58 6.04 -7.31
C PHE A 61 -11.78 4.99 -8.39
N GLN A 62 -10.81 4.11 -8.55
CA GLN A 62 -10.86 3.03 -9.50
C GLN A 62 -11.11 1.70 -8.80
N VAL A 63 -11.95 0.88 -9.41
CA VAL A 63 -12.28 -0.48 -8.99
C VAL A 63 -12.06 -1.42 -10.17
N HIS A 64 -11.18 -2.39 -10.02
CA HIS A 64 -11.06 -3.53 -10.91
C HIS A 64 -11.61 -4.76 -10.20
N PHE A 65 -12.51 -5.47 -10.88
CA PHE A 65 -13.13 -6.68 -10.38
C PHE A 65 -13.22 -7.73 -11.48
N ALA A 66 -13.07 -8.99 -11.10
CA ALA A 66 -12.98 -10.09 -12.04
C ALA A 66 -13.54 -11.40 -11.49
N ASP A 67 -13.77 -12.34 -12.40
CA ASP A 67 -14.12 -13.75 -12.13
C ASP A 67 -12.91 -14.64 -11.83
N ARG A 68 -11.71 -14.04 -11.75
CA ARG A 68 -10.44 -14.68 -11.50
C ARG A 68 -9.55 -13.80 -10.63
N ASP A 69 -8.47 -14.38 -10.13
CA ASP A 69 -7.45 -13.67 -9.37
C ASP A 69 -6.84 -12.50 -10.18
N ILE A 70 -6.93 -11.29 -9.64
CA ILE A 70 -6.40 -10.05 -10.20
C ILE A 70 -5.47 -9.37 -9.20
N VAL A 71 -4.35 -8.87 -9.72
CA VAL A 71 -3.24 -8.37 -8.90
C VAL A 71 -2.90 -6.91 -9.17
N THR A 72 -3.67 -6.22 -10.02
CA THR A 72 -3.49 -4.81 -10.38
C THR A 72 -4.84 -4.11 -10.39
N PRO A 73 -4.90 -2.78 -10.24
CA PRO A 73 -6.16 -2.06 -10.26
C PRO A 73 -6.69 -1.90 -11.70
N GLY A 74 -6.03 -2.42 -12.72
CA GLY A 74 -6.38 -2.21 -14.13
C GLY A 74 -5.78 -0.93 -14.71
N GLU A 75 -5.35 -0.99 -15.97
CA GLU A 75 -4.78 0.14 -16.70
C GLU A 75 -5.85 0.81 -17.56
N ASP A 76 -6.41 0.02 -18.49
CA ASP A 76 -7.48 0.45 -19.39
C ASP A 76 -8.84 0.40 -18.67
N LEU A 77 -9.55 1.52 -18.69
CA LEU A 77 -10.90 1.62 -18.16
C LEU A 77 -11.89 1.02 -19.15
N ASP A 78 -12.81 0.21 -18.63
CA ASP A 78 -14.00 -0.24 -19.35
C ASP A 78 -15.13 0.79 -19.21
N VAL A 79 -15.21 1.45 -18.04
CA VAL A 79 -16.17 2.52 -17.74
C VAL A 79 -15.49 3.70 -17.06
N LEU A 80 -15.73 4.89 -17.58
CA LEU A 80 -15.38 6.15 -16.93
C LEU A 80 -16.66 6.92 -16.58
N VAL A 81 -16.86 7.19 -15.29
CA VAL A 81 -17.91 8.10 -14.82
C VAL A 81 -17.25 9.44 -14.51
N ALA A 82 -17.43 10.43 -15.39
CA ALA A 82 -16.84 11.75 -15.28
C ALA A 82 -17.91 12.79 -14.89
N MET A 83 -17.89 13.23 -13.64
CA MET A 83 -18.88 14.17 -13.09
C MET A 83 -18.75 15.59 -13.64
N ASN A 84 -17.62 15.95 -14.24
CA ASN A 84 -17.36 17.29 -14.76
C ASN A 84 -16.30 17.26 -15.89
N PRO A 85 -16.09 18.38 -16.61
CA PRO A 85 -15.09 18.43 -17.68
C PRO A 85 -13.65 18.19 -17.24
N ALA A 86 -13.26 18.60 -16.03
CA ALA A 86 -11.90 18.39 -15.53
C ALA A 86 -11.61 16.90 -15.33
N ALA A 87 -12.54 16.18 -14.69
CA ALA A 87 -12.48 14.73 -14.51
C ALA A 87 -12.43 13.99 -15.87
N LEU A 88 -13.23 14.44 -16.85
CA LEU A 88 -13.16 13.92 -18.21
C LEU A 88 -11.75 14.09 -18.78
N LYS A 89 -11.21 15.32 -18.75
CA LYS A 89 -9.91 15.63 -19.36
C LYS A 89 -8.76 14.80 -18.77
N VAL A 90 -8.77 14.61 -17.46
CA VAL A 90 -7.71 13.87 -16.75
C VAL A 90 -7.74 12.37 -17.07
N HIS A 91 -8.93 11.77 -17.19
CA HIS A 91 -9.06 10.32 -17.23
C HIS A 91 -9.51 9.74 -18.57
N LEU A 92 -9.98 10.55 -19.51
CA LEU A 92 -10.36 10.10 -20.85
C LEU A 92 -9.24 9.33 -21.57
N PRO A 93 -7.94 9.70 -21.47
CA PRO A 93 -6.86 8.94 -22.08
C PRO A 93 -6.74 7.49 -21.58
N SER A 94 -7.27 7.19 -20.39
CA SER A 94 -7.29 5.82 -19.83
C SER A 94 -8.52 5.02 -20.27
N LEU A 95 -9.54 5.64 -20.89
CA LEU A 95 -10.73 4.93 -21.36
C LEU A 95 -10.41 4.22 -22.67
N ARG A 96 -10.60 2.89 -22.69
CA ARG A 96 -10.40 2.10 -23.91
C ARG A 96 -11.39 2.55 -24.99
N ARG A 97 -10.98 2.44 -26.27
CA ARG A 97 -11.91 2.64 -27.38
C ARG A 97 -13.09 1.66 -27.28
N GLY A 98 -14.30 2.15 -27.51
CA GLY A 98 -15.54 1.42 -27.32
C GLY A 98 -15.96 1.25 -25.85
N GLY A 99 -15.18 1.77 -24.90
CA GLY A 99 -15.56 1.83 -23.48
C GLY A 99 -16.74 2.77 -23.23
N ILE A 100 -17.37 2.62 -22.07
CA ILE A 100 -18.56 3.38 -21.68
C ILE A 100 -18.12 4.67 -20.98
N LEU A 101 -18.59 5.81 -21.48
CA LEU A 101 -18.33 7.12 -20.92
C LEU A 101 -19.64 7.69 -20.37
N ILE A 102 -19.75 7.80 -19.04
CA ILE A 102 -20.91 8.41 -18.38
C ILE A 102 -20.55 9.83 -17.94
N THR A 103 -21.32 10.83 -18.38
CA THR A 103 -21.07 12.25 -18.07
C THR A 103 -22.30 12.97 -17.53
N ASP A 104 -22.09 13.93 -16.63
CA ASP A 104 -23.14 14.88 -16.20
C ASP A 104 -23.16 16.09 -17.14
N SER A 105 -24.06 16.10 -18.13
CA SER A 105 -24.15 17.17 -19.11
C SER A 105 -24.40 18.55 -18.50
N SER A 106 -25.03 18.61 -17.33
CA SER A 106 -25.32 19.87 -16.63
C SER A 106 -24.05 20.57 -16.11
N GLU A 107 -22.96 19.81 -15.93
CA GLU A 107 -21.67 20.33 -15.46
C GLU A 107 -20.78 20.83 -16.62
N PHE A 108 -21.16 20.63 -17.88
CA PHE A 108 -20.44 21.09 -19.06
C PHE A 108 -20.82 22.54 -19.42
N THR A 109 -20.88 23.40 -18.39
CA THR A 109 -21.11 24.84 -18.58
C THR A 109 -19.87 25.52 -19.14
N LYS A 110 -20.04 26.65 -19.85
CA LYS A 110 -18.93 27.48 -20.36
C LYS A 110 -17.88 27.80 -19.29
N ARG A 111 -18.32 28.04 -18.05
CA ARG A 111 -17.43 28.32 -16.91
C ARG A 111 -16.57 27.10 -16.57
N ASN A 112 -17.15 25.92 -16.45
CA ASN A 112 -16.44 24.70 -16.06
C ASN A 112 -15.50 24.22 -17.18
N LEU A 113 -15.94 24.32 -18.44
CA LEU A 113 -15.09 24.06 -19.61
C LEU A 113 -13.85 24.96 -19.62
N THR A 114 -14.03 26.26 -19.36
CA THR A 114 -12.90 27.20 -19.27
C THR A 114 -11.94 26.84 -18.13
N HIS A 115 -12.45 26.47 -16.95
CA HIS A 115 -11.61 26.06 -15.81
C HIS A 115 -10.84 24.76 -16.07
N ALA A 116 -11.46 23.81 -16.79
CA ALA A 116 -10.80 22.58 -17.24
C ALA A 116 -9.86 22.81 -18.44
N GLY A 117 -9.85 24.02 -19.02
CA GLY A 117 -9.01 24.39 -20.17
C GLY A 117 -9.49 23.77 -21.48
N TYR A 118 -10.79 23.63 -21.67
CA TYR A 118 -11.41 23.35 -22.97
C TYR A 118 -11.74 24.65 -23.69
N GLN A 119 -11.53 24.67 -25.02
CA GLN A 119 -11.93 25.80 -25.86
C GLN A 119 -13.39 25.66 -26.34
N THR A 120 -13.82 24.42 -26.55
CA THR A 120 -15.13 24.01 -27.06
C THR A 120 -15.68 22.88 -26.20
N ASP A 121 -16.99 22.62 -26.29
CA ASP A 121 -17.63 21.57 -25.51
C ASP A 121 -17.42 20.20 -26.17
N PRO A 122 -16.61 19.29 -25.58
CA PRO A 122 -16.31 18.00 -26.17
C PRO A 122 -17.53 17.09 -26.30
N LEU A 123 -18.63 17.35 -25.57
CA LEU A 123 -19.87 16.58 -25.71
C LEU A 123 -20.67 16.93 -26.97
N THR A 124 -20.36 18.05 -27.62
CA THR A 124 -21.13 18.54 -28.78
C THR A 124 -20.40 18.40 -30.12
N GLU A 125 -19.11 18.06 -30.09
CA GLU A 125 -18.28 17.94 -31.30
C GLU A 125 -18.40 16.59 -32.00
N GLY A 126 -19.12 15.61 -31.44
CA GLY A 126 -19.28 14.27 -32.03
C GLY A 126 -18.02 13.39 -31.96
N VAL A 127 -16.91 13.90 -31.39
CA VAL A 127 -15.61 13.22 -31.34
C VAL A 127 -15.62 12.07 -30.32
N LEU A 128 -16.40 12.22 -29.24
CA LEU A 128 -16.47 11.22 -28.18
C LEU A 128 -17.28 10.00 -28.64
N GLU A 129 -18.41 10.23 -29.30
CA GLU A 129 -19.29 9.19 -29.84
C GLU A 129 -18.62 8.34 -30.93
N ALA A 130 -17.67 8.93 -31.65
CA ALA A 130 -16.87 8.21 -32.63
C ALA A 130 -15.93 7.17 -32.00
N SER A 131 -15.54 7.36 -30.73
CA SER A 131 -14.54 6.53 -30.06
C SER A 131 -15.07 5.74 -28.87
N TYR A 132 -16.20 6.14 -28.30
CA TYR A 132 -16.73 5.66 -27.02
C TYR A 132 -18.25 5.49 -27.05
N GLN A 133 -18.77 4.64 -26.18
CA GLN A 133 -20.20 4.57 -25.90
C GLN A 133 -20.55 5.71 -24.92
N LEU A 134 -20.87 6.88 -25.47
CA LEU A 134 -21.21 8.06 -24.68
C LEU A 134 -22.62 7.96 -24.13
N VAL A 135 -22.73 8.09 -22.81
CA VAL A 135 -23.96 8.11 -22.03
C VAL A 135 -23.99 9.42 -21.25
N SER A 136 -24.50 10.46 -21.91
CA SER A 136 -24.57 11.81 -21.36
C SER A 136 -25.96 12.07 -20.78
N LEU A 137 -26.04 12.30 -19.47
CA LEU A 137 -27.31 12.58 -18.76
C LEU A 137 -27.20 13.89 -17.97
N ASP A 138 -28.35 14.55 -17.78
CA ASP A 138 -28.49 15.60 -16.78
C ASP A 138 -28.61 14.98 -15.37
N LEU A 139 -27.49 14.38 -14.91
CA LEU A 139 -27.39 13.71 -13.62
C LEU A 139 -27.80 14.63 -12.48
N THR A 140 -27.46 15.92 -12.56
CA THR A 140 -27.81 16.90 -11.54
C THR A 140 -29.31 17.12 -11.44
N SER A 141 -30.00 17.38 -12.55
CA SER A 141 -31.45 17.62 -12.52
C SER A 141 -32.21 16.37 -12.11
N VAL A 142 -31.89 15.21 -12.68
CA VAL A 142 -32.58 13.95 -12.35
C VAL A 142 -32.37 13.57 -10.88
N THR A 143 -31.15 13.75 -10.35
CA THR A 143 -30.90 13.54 -8.91
C THR A 143 -31.70 14.53 -8.06
N ALA A 144 -31.76 15.81 -8.46
CA ALA A 144 -32.48 16.84 -7.72
C ALA A 144 -33.98 16.56 -7.64
N GLU A 145 -34.59 16.08 -8.72
CA GLU A 145 -35.98 15.64 -8.74
C GLU A 145 -36.23 14.44 -7.81
N ALA A 146 -35.36 13.43 -7.87
CA ALA A 146 -35.47 12.23 -7.04
C ALA A 146 -35.43 12.53 -5.53
N VAL A 147 -34.68 13.56 -5.11
CA VAL A 147 -34.52 13.93 -3.69
C VAL A 147 -35.37 15.14 -3.27
N ALA A 148 -36.13 15.74 -4.18
CA ALA A 148 -36.98 16.90 -3.90
C ALA A 148 -37.95 16.69 -2.71
N PRO A 149 -38.57 15.50 -2.50
CA PRO A 149 -39.47 15.27 -1.37
C PRO A 149 -38.84 15.45 0.01
N PHE A 150 -37.50 15.42 0.13
CA PHE A 150 -36.79 15.51 1.40
C PHE A 150 -36.40 16.95 1.78
N GLY A 151 -36.76 17.96 0.99
CA GLY A 151 -36.60 19.37 1.35
C GLY A 151 -35.15 19.84 1.54
N LEU A 152 -34.18 19.12 0.98
CA LEU A 152 -32.76 19.42 1.16
C LEU A 152 -32.34 20.74 0.49
N LYS A 153 -31.41 21.46 1.12
CA LYS A 153 -30.76 22.63 0.50
C LYS A 153 -29.94 22.20 -0.72
N ARG A 154 -29.82 23.08 -1.71
CA ARG A 154 -29.09 22.85 -2.98
C ARG A 154 -27.71 22.17 -2.83
N LYS A 155 -26.92 22.57 -1.82
CA LYS A 155 -25.59 21.97 -1.55
C LYS A 155 -25.67 20.52 -1.08
N ALA A 156 -26.69 20.16 -0.32
CA ALA A 156 -26.91 18.78 0.12
C ALA A 156 -27.42 17.90 -1.03
N VAL A 157 -28.32 18.45 -1.87
CA VAL A 157 -28.76 17.79 -3.12
C VAL A 157 -27.59 17.48 -4.05
N ALA A 158 -26.70 18.45 -4.29
CA ALA A 158 -25.53 18.22 -5.14
C ALA A 158 -24.61 17.09 -4.64
N ARG A 159 -24.61 16.82 -3.33
CA ARG A 159 -23.81 15.78 -2.68
C ARG A 159 -24.42 14.39 -2.75
N THR A 160 -25.66 14.23 -3.23
CA THR A 160 -26.28 12.90 -3.42
C THR A 160 -26.09 12.37 -4.85
N ARG A 161 -25.57 13.19 -5.77
CA ARG A 161 -25.30 12.78 -7.18
C ARG A 161 -24.38 11.57 -7.28
N ASN A 162 -23.44 11.45 -6.34
CA ASN A 162 -22.53 10.32 -6.26
C ASN A 162 -23.25 8.98 -5.95
N MET A 163 -24.38 9.02 -5.23
CA MET A 163 -25.22 7.85 -4.98
C MET A 163 -26.06 7.50 -6.20
N PHE A 164 -26.54 8.50 -6.96
CA PHE A 164 -27.18 8.22 -8.24
C PHE A 164 -26.21 7.52 -9.20
N ALA A 165 -24.99 8.05 -9.35
CA ALA A 165 -23.96 7.44 -10.16
C ALA A 165 -23.63 6.00 -9.69
N LEU A 166 -23.58 5.79 -8.37
CA LEU A 166 -23.42 4.45 -7.80
C LEU A 166 -24.55 3.52 -8.24
N GLY A 167 -25.81 3.92 -8.06
CA GLY A 167 -26.96 3.10 -8.40
C GLY A 167 -27.01 2.73 -9.89
N LEU A 168 -26.66 3.68 -10.76
CA LEU A 168 -26.60 3.45 -12.20
C LEU A 168 -25.52 2.43 -12.59
N VAL A 169 -24.32 2.54 -12.01
CA VAL A 169 -23.23 1.59 -12.30
C VAL A 169 -23.47 0.24 -11.62
N SER A 170 -24.08 0.21 -10.44
CA SER A 170 -24.54 -1.00 -9.78
C SER A 170 -25.57 -1.72 -10.66
N TRP A 171 -26.49 -1.00 -11.31
CA TRP A 171 -27.42 -1.57 -12.29
C TRP A 171 -26.71 -2.12 -13.52
N LEU A 172 -25.75 -1.36 -14.07
CA LEU A 172 -24.99 -1.76 -15.28
C LEU A 172 -24.27 -3.10 -15.09
N TYR A 173 -23.82 -3.40 -13.87
CA TYR A 173 -23.12 -4.64 -13.51
C TYR A 173 -23.96 -5.60 -12.67
N SER A 174 -25.29 -5.46 -12.67
CA SER A 174 -26.23 -6.37 -11.99
C SER A 174 -25.90 -6.58 -10.49
N ARG A 175 -25.47 -5.52 -9.80
CA ARG A 175 -25.04 -5.57 -8.40
C ARG A 175 -26.21 -5.54 -7.43
N ASP A 176 -26.09 -6.29 -6.33
CA ASP A 176 -27.04 -6.20 -5.23
C ASP A 176 -26.83 -4.89 -4.47
N MET A 177 -27.86 -4.04 -4.45
CA MET A 177 -27.85 -2.77 -3.74
C MET A 177 -28.13 -2.89 -2.23
N ALA A 178 -28.65 -4.03 -1.75
CA ALA A 178 -29.00 -4.22 -0.33
C ALA A 178 -27.84 -3.89 0.64
N PRO A 179 -26.58 -4.34 0.40
CA PRO A 179 -25.43 -3.97 1.22
C PRO A 179 -25.22 -2.46 1.37
N THR A 180 -25.48 -1.68 0.32
CA THR A 180 -25.30 -0.23 0.32
C THR A 180 -26.50 0.47 0.95
N ARG A 181 -27.71 -0.04 0.77
CA ARG A 181 -28.88 0.41 1.53
C ARG A 181 -28.68 0.27 3.04
N ASP A 182 -28.29 -0.92 3.52
CA ASP A 182 -28.05 -1.18 4.94
C ASP A 182 -26.96 -0.27 5.52
N TRP A 183 -25.90 -0.04 4.74
CA TRP A 183 -24.82 0.84 5.13
C TRP A 183 -25.28 2.30 5.23
N LEU A 184 -26.04 2.81 4.26
CA LEU A 184 -26.60 4.16 4.29
C LEU A 184 -27.52 4.33 5.51
N GLN A 185 -28.36 3.32 5.78
CA GLN A 185 -29.26 3.31 6.95
C GLN A 185 -28.47 3.41 8.26
N THR A 186 -27.39 2.65 8.39
CA THR A 186 -26.55 2.65 9.59
C THR A 186 -25.75 3.94 9.72
N ARG A 187 -25.11 4.38 8.63
CA ARG A 187 -24.18 5.52 8.61
C ARG A 187 -24.88 6.83 8.92
N PHE A 188 -26.06 7.03 8.34
CA PHE A 188 -26.84 8.27 8.46
C PHE A 188 -28.07 8.09 9.37
N ALA A 189 -28.07 7.09 10.26
CA ALA A 189 -29.16 6.83 11.19
C ALA A 189 -29.58 8.07 12.02
N ALA A 190 -28.59 8.90 12.39
CA ALA A 190 -28.82 10.13 13.14
C ALA A 190 -29.33 11.32 12.30
N GLN A 191 -29.38 11.18 10.96
CA GLN A 191 -29.79 12.24 10.02
C GLN A 191 -30.76 11.66 8.97
N PRO A 192 -32.03 11.38 9.35
CA PRO A 192 -32.98 10.67 8.50
C PRO A 192 -33.20 11.30 7.12
N GLU A 193 -33.29 12.63 7.04
CA GLU A 193 -33.46 13.36 5.77
C GLU A 193 -32.29 13.12 4.81
N ILE A 194 -31.06 13.10 5.33
CA ILE A 194 -29.85 12.84 4.53
C ILE A 194 -29.78 11.36 4.15
N ARG A 195 -30.11 10.46 5.08
CA ARG A 195 -30.21 9.01 4.81
C ARG A 195 -31.18 8.73 3.67
N ASP A 196 -32.41 9.24 3.78
CA ASP A 196 -33.50 8.94 2.86
C ASP A 196 -33.26 9.57 1.49
N ALA A 197 -32.68 10.77 1.43
CA ALA A 197 -32.25 11.36 0.18
C ALA A 197 -31.14 10.58 -0.53
N ASN A 198 -30.15 10.06 0.20
CA ASN A 198 -29.11 9.22 -0.41
C ASN A 198 -29.67 7.87 -0.88
N LEU A 199 -30.61 7.28 -0.15
CA LEU A 199 -31.32 6.06 -0.59
C LEU A 199 -32.14 6.32 -1.84
N ALA A 200 -32.90 7.42 -1.89
CA ALA A 200 -33.70 7.79 -3.06
C ALA A 200 -32.81 8.08 -4.28
N ALA A 201 -31.68 8.76 -4.10
CA ALA A 201 -30.72 9.00 -5.18
C ALA A 201 -30.14 7.68 -5.72
N LEU A 202 -29.75 6.76 -4.83
CA LEU A 202 -29.27 5.43 -5.20
C LEU A 202 -30.32 4.66 -6.02
N GLU A 203 -31.56 4.64 -5.56
CA GLU A 203 -32.67 3.96 -6.24
C GLU A 203 -33.03 4.62 -7.57
N ALA A 204 -33.00 5.94 -7.64
CA ALA A 204 -33.21 6.66 -8.89
C ALA A 204 -32.15 6.31 -9.94
N GLY A 205 -30.88 6.18 -9.54
CA GLY A 205 -29.80 5.74 -10.42
C GLY A 205 -30.03 4.34 -10.99
N TRP A 206 -30.45 3.40 -10.13
CA TRP A 206 -30.79 2.04 -10.55
C TRP A 206 -31.99 2.01 -11.51
N ASN A 207 -33.07 2.70 -11.13
CA ASN A 207 -34.30 2.77 -11.91
C ASN A 207 -34.08 3.47 -13.24
N TYR A 208 -33.17 4.45 -13.32
CA TYR A 208 -32.78 5.09 -14.56
C TYR A 208 -32.20 4.07 -15.54
N GLY A 209 -31.30 3.20 -15.08
CA GLY A 209 -30.82 2.10 -15.90
C GLY A 209 -31.96 1.19 -16.36
N GLU A 210 -32.83 0.78 -15.43
CA GLU A 210 -33.93 -0.16 -15.73
C GLU A 210 -34.91 0.38 -16.79
N ASN A 211 -35.23 1.68 -16.70
CA ASN A 211 -36.30 2.30 -17.46
C ASN A 211 -35.81 3.01 -18.73
N THR A 212 -34.50 3.17 -18.91
CA THR A 212 -33.95 3.82 -20.10
C THR A 212 -33.24 2.80 -20.98
N GLU A 213 -33.53 2.81 -22.29
CA GLU A 213 -32.81 2.00 -23.29
C GLU A 213 -31.43 2.60 -23.63
N THR A 214 -30.88 3.44 -22.73
CA THR A 214 -29.61 4.15 -22.91
C THR A 214 -28.41 3.19 -22.99
N PHE A 215 -28.53 2.01 -22.38
CA PHE A 215 -27.51 0.97 -22.40
C PHE A 215 -28.03 -0.24 -23.15
N ALA A 216 -27.26 -0.72 -24.13
CA ALA A 216 -27.66 -1.86 -24.95
C ALA A 216 -27.71 -3.19 -24.18
N VAL A 217 -26.84 -3.36 -23.17
CA VAL A 217 -26.68 -4.58 -22.39
C VAL A 217 -26.32 -4.27 -20.94
N ARG A 218 -26.70 -5.16 -20.02
CA ARG A 218 -26.09 -5.25 -18.68
C ARG A 218 -24.93 -6.22 -18.74
N TYR A 219 -24.01 -6.08 -17.83
CA TYR A 219 -22.90 -7.00 -17.68
C TYR A 219 -23.02 -7.79 -16.39
N GLU A 220 -22.52 -9.01 -16.41
CA GLU A 220 -22.37 -9.86 -15.24
C GLU A 220 -20.92 -10.35 -15.18
N VAL A 221 -20.34 -10.29 -13.98
CA VAL A 221 -19.00 -10.84 -13.71
C VAL A 221 -19.18 -11.99 -12.74
N ALA A 222 -18.93 -13.21 -13.22
CA ALA A 222 -19.05 -14.41 -12.42
C ALA A 222 -18.19 -14.34 -11.13
N PRO A 223 -18.59 -15.01 -10.04
CA PRO A 223 -17.75 -15.10 -8.84
C PRO A 223 -16.42 -15.81 -9.13
N THR A 224 -15.36 -15.43 -8.43
CA THR A 224 -14.06 -16.11 -8.50
C THR A 224 -14.04 -17.37 -7.62
N THR A 225 -13.25 -18.36 -8.02
CA THR A 225 -12.92 -19.52 -7.17
C THR A 225 -11.91 -19.12 -6.10
N GLN A 226 -12.39 -18.66 -4.95
CA GLN A 226 -11.56 -18.42 -3.76
C GLN A 226 -11.54 -19.64 -2.83
N ALA A 227 -10.44 -19.82 -2.10
CA ALA A 227 -10.36 -20.83 -1.05
C ALA A 227 -11.44 -20.56 0.02
N PRO A 228 -12.17 -21.56 0.52
CA PRO A 228 -13.20 -21.35 1.54
C PRO A 228 -12.62 -20.66 2.78
N GLY A 229 -13.28 -19.62 3.27
CA GLY A 229 -12.81 -18.88 4.43
C GLY A 229 -13.63 -17.63 4.72
N ARG A 230 -13.29 -16.94 5.82
CA ARG A 230 -13.89 -15.65 6.17
C ARG A 230 -13.04 -14.52 5.59
N TYR A 231 -13.59 -13.84 4.58
CA TYR A 231 -12.91 -12.72 3.94
C TYR A 231 -13.46 -11.38 4.41
N ARG A 232 -12.62 -10.36 4.28
CA ARG A 232 -13.01 -8.96 4.38
C ARG A 232 -12.15 -8.14 3.44
N GLN A 233 -12.71 -7.06 2.91
CA GLN A 233 -11.89 -6.05 2.27
C GLN A 233 -10.98 -5.39 3.30
N ILE A 234 -9.71 -5.18 2.94
CA ILE A 234 -8.74 -4.50 3.79
C ILE A 234 -7.84 -3.58 2.97
N SER A 235 -7.58 -2.38 3.50
CA SER A 235 -6.56 -1.48 2.95
C SER A 235 -5.20 -1.77 3.56
N GLY A 236 -4.11 -1.40 2.88
CA GLY A 236 -2.75 -1.63 3.38
C GLY A 236 -2.46 -0.94 4.70
N SER A 237 -2.93 0.29 4.91
CA SER A 237 -2.81 0.98 6.20
C SER A 237 -3.53 0.21 7.32
N ARG A 238 -4.73 -0.30 7.04
CA ARG A 238 -5.50 -1.06 8.03
C ARG A 238 -4.88 -2.43 8.30
N ALA A 239 -4.34 -3.09 7.28
CA ALA A 239 -3.62 -4.36 7.39
C ALA A 239 -2.36 -4.20 8.22
N THR A 240 -1.55 -3.18 7.95
CA THR A 240 -0.35 -2.82 8.74
C THR A 240 -0.71 -2.60 10.21
N ALA A 241 -1.72 -1.77 10.49
CA ALA A 241 -2.15 -1.51 11.88
C ALA A 241 -2.65 -2.78 12.60
N LEU A 242 -3.30 -3.70 11.89
CA LEU A 242 -3.70 -5.00 12.45
C LEU A 242 -2.51 -5.94 12.66
N GLY A 243 -1.50 -5.93 11.78
CA GLY A 243 -0.28 -6.72 11.92
C GLY A 243 0.55 -6.29 13.14
N LEU A 244 0.70 -4.98 13.34
CA LEU A 244 1.34 -4.41 14.53
C LEU A 244 0.59 -4.79 15.82
N LEU A 245 -0.75 -4.68 15.79
CA LEU A 245 -1.59 -5.08 16.92
C LEU A 245 -1.47 -6.59 17.21
N ALA A 246 -1.49 -7.41 16.17
CA ALA A 246 -1.34 -8.86 16.30
C ALA A 246 0.02 -9.22 16.91
N ALA A 247 1.10 -8.55 16.52
CA ALA A 247 2.41 -8.74 17.12
C ALA A 247 2.45 -8.32 18.59
N SER A 248 1.83 -7.19 18.95
CA SER A 248 1.70 -6.75 20.35
C SER A 248 0.98 -7.77 21.22
N VAL A 249 -0.12 -8.35 20.71
CA VAL A 249 -0.84 -9.43 21.41
C VAL A 249 0.00 -10.70 21.47
N ALA A 250 0.63 -11.11 20.36
CA ALA A 250 1.45 -12.32 20.29
C ALA A 250 2.73 -12.25 21.15
N SER A 251 3.23 -11.04 21.43
CA SER A 251 4.38 -10.81 22.29
C SER A 251 4.04 -10.47 23.73
N GLY A 252 2.76 -10.23 24.04
CA GLY A 252 2.32 -9.74 25.35
C GLY A 252 2.83 -8.34 25.70
N LEU A 253 3.38 -7.58 24.74
CA LEU A 253 3.92 -6.23 25.00
C LEU A 253 2.91 -5.17 24.58
N PRO A 254 2.70 -4.11 25.38
CA PRO A 254 1.88 -2.99 24.95
C PRO A 254 2.53 -2.31 23.74
N LEU A 255 1.72 -1.97 22.73
CA LEU A 255 2.18 -1.22 21.57
C LEU A 255 2.23 0.27 21.91
N PHE A 256 3.39 0.89 21.69
CA PHE A 256 3.56 2.34 21.74
C PHE A 256 3.87 2.87 20.34
N LEU A 257 3.00 3.74 19.81
CA LEU A 257 3.19 4.42 18.55
C LEU A 257 3.61 5.87 18.79
N GLY A 258 4.86 6.22 18.48
CA GLY A 258 5.30 7.61 18.36
C GLY A 258 5.22 8.08 16.91
N ALA A 259 4.39 9.06 16.59
CA ALA A 259 4.17 9.51 15.21
C ALA A 259 4.03 11.03 15.10
N TYR A 260 4.50 11.57 13.98
CA TYR A 260 4.16 12.92 13.51
C TYR A 260 3.25 12.79 12.28
N PRO A 261 2.14 13.55 12.16
CA PRO A 261 1.24 13.42 11.03
C PRO A 261 1.92 13.75 9.69
N ILE A 262 2.01 12.75 8.80
CA ILE A 262 2.56 12.89 7.45
C ILE A 262 1.79 11.99 6.47
N THR A 263 1.33 12.52 5.34
CA THR A 263 0.70 11.72 4.28
C THR A 263 1.74 10.83 3.59
N PRO A 264 1.46 9.56 3.29
CA PRO A 264 0.22 8.79 3.55
C PRO A 264 0.20 7.99 4.87
N ALA A 265 1.16 8.19 5.78
CA ALA A 265 1.30 7.39 7.01
C ALA A 265 0.31 7.75 8.15
N SER A 266 -0.28 8.95 8.14
CA SER A 266 -1.20 9.42 9.22
C SER A 266 -2.37 8.48 9.49
N ASP A 267 -2.82 7.69 8.51
CA ASP A 267 -3.92 6.74 8.71
C ASP A 267 -3.57 5.63 9.70
N LEU A 268 -2.28 5.30 9.88
CA LEU A 268 -1.85 4.34 10.90
C LEU A 268 -2.10 4.87 12.31
N LEU A 269 -1.84 6.16 12.54
CA LEU A 269 -2.16 6.83 13.80
C LEU A 269 -3.67 6.80 14.07
N HIS A 270 -4.49 7.09 13.06
CA HIS A 270 -5.96 7.02 13.18
C HIS A 270 -6.46 5.61 13.47
N GLU A 271 -5.92 4.60 12.79
CA GLU A 271 -6.31 3.21 12.99
C GLU A 271 -5.91 2.73 14.40
N LEU A 272 -4.65 2.91 14.79
CA LEU A 272 -4.16 2.48 16.10
C LEU A 272 -4.83 3.25 17.26
N GLY A 273 -5.15 4.54 17.07
CA GLY A 273 -5.87 5.35 18.06
C GLY A 273 -7.27 4.83 18.40
N LYS A 274 -7.91 4.05 17.51
CA LYS A 274 -9.21 3.39 17.75
C LYS A 274 -9.08 2.09 18.58
N ARG A 275 -7.87 1.59 18.82
CA ARG A 275 -7.60 0.25 19.37
C ARG A 275 -7.07 0.29 20.82
N LYS A 276 -7.35 1.36 21.57
CA LYS A 276 -6.92 1.53 22.98
C LYS A 276 -7.32 0.38 23.91
N ALA A 277 -8.42 -0.31 23.59
CA ALA A 277 -8.88 -1.49 24.34
C ALA A 277 -7.86 -2.64 24.38
N PHE A 278 -6.90 -2.67 23.44
CA PHE A 278 -5.80 -3.65 23.41
C PHE A 278 -4.50 -3.13 24.05
N GLY A 279 -4.56 -2.06 24.85
CA GLY A 279 -3.37 -1.47 25.48
C GLY A 279 -2.51 -0.63 24.54
N VAL A 280 -2.99 -0.33 23.33
CA VAL A 280 -2.30 0.54 22.37
C VAL A 280 -2.23 1.97 22.89
N GLN A 281 -1.02 2.52 22.94
CA GLN A 281 -0.76 3.92 23.25
C GLN A 281 -0.25 4.65 22.00
N THR A 282 -0.87 5.79 21.69
CA THR A 282 -0.48 6.64 20.56
C THR A 282 -0.01 7.98 21.09
N PHE A 283 1.18 8.40 20.69
CA PHE A 283 1.78 9.69 21.00
C PHE A 283 1.99 10.47 19.70
N GLN A 284 1.19 11.52 19.53
CA GLN A 284 1.41 12.49 18.46
C GLN A 284 2.47 13.48 18.93
N ALA A 285 3.67 13.37 18.37
CA ALA A 285 4.79 14.22 18.71
C ALA A 285 4.76 15.56 17.95
N GLU A 286 5.61 16.48 18.37
CA GLU A 286 5.86 17.79 17.77
C GLU A 286 6.59 17.72 16.42
N ASP A 287 7.42 16.70 16.22
CA ASP A 287 8.16 16.42 14.98
C ASP A 287 8.56 14.93 14.88
N GLU A 288 9.20 14.55 13.76
CA GLU A 288 9.64 13.19 13.52
C GLU A 288 10.76 12.71 14.46
N ILE A 289 11.60 13.61 14.97
CA ILE A 289 12.73 13.28 15.87
C ILE A 289 12.17 12.88 17.24
N ALA A 290 11.28 13.70 17.79
CA ALA A 290 10.57 13.43 19.04
C ALA A 290 9.72 12.15 18.93
N ALA A 291 9.05 11.93 17.79
CA ALA A 291 8.26 10.72 17.55
C ALA A 291 9.09 9.43 17.63
N VAL A 292 10.25 9.38 16.97
CA VAL A 292 11.11 8.18 17.02
C VAL A 292 11.83 8.05 18.36
N GLY A 293 12.23 9.15 18.99
CA GLY A 293 12.82 9.16 20.32
C GLY A 293 11.87 8.59 21.38
N ALA A 294 10.59 8.99 21.33
CA ALA A 294 9.56 8.45 22.21
C ALA A 294 9.34 6.94 21.97
N ALA A 295 9.30 6.50 20.71
CA ALA A 295 9.16 5.09 20.38
C ALA A 295 10.36 4.23 20.87
N LEU A 296 11.59 4.72 20.69
CA LEU A 296 12.78 4.05 21.19
C LEU A 296 12.83 4.03 22.73
N GLY A 297 12.43 5.13 23.38
CA GLY A 297 12.32 5.20 24.84
C GLY A 297 11.27 4.24 25.41
N ALA A 298 10.13 4.09 24.72
CA ALA A 298 9.12 3.10 25.07
C ALA A 298 9.66 1.67 24.94
N SER A 299 10.43 1.41 23.89
CA SER A 299 11.16 0.16 23.73
C SER A 299 12.14 -0.08 24.87
N PHE A 300 12.97 0.90 25.26
CA PHE A 300 13.83 0.74 26.43
C PHE A 300 13.05 0.36 27.72
N GLY A 301 11.83 0.88 27.88
CA GLY A 301 10.92 0.56 28.98
C GLY A 301 10.14 -0.75 28.87
N GLY A 302 10.33 -1.54 27.81
CA GLY A 302 9.68 -2.85 27.64
C GLY A 302 8.40 -2.86 26.79
N ALA A 303 8.07 -1.78 26.10
CA ALA A 303 6.96 -1.75 25.15
C ALA A 303 7.42 -2.16 23.74
N LEU A 304 6.47 -2.54 22.87
CA LEU A 304 6.71 -2.62 21.44
C LEU A 304 6.72 -1.20 20.86
N GLY A 305 7.91 -0.62 20.73
CA GLY A 305 8.12 0.71 20.17
C GLY A 305 7.97 0.74 18.64
N VAL A 306 7.03 1.55 18.15
CA VAL A 306 6.75 1.73 16.72
C VAL A 306 6.72 3.21 16.36
N THR A 307 7.25 3.56 15.19
CA THR A 307 7.08 4.88 14.58
C THR A 307 6.68 4.76 13.11
N THR A 308 5.89 5.70 12.62
CA THR A 308 5.38 5.70 11.23
C THR A 308 5.76 7.00 10.54
N THR A 309 6.13 6.94 9.27
CA THR A 309 6.62 8.11 8.53
C THR A 309 6.54 7.92 7.00
N SER A 310 7.12 8.87 6.27
CA SER A 310 7.41 8.78 4.83
C SER A 310 8.82 9.35 4.58
N GLY A 311 9.35 9.30 3.35
CA GLY A 311 10.72 9.70 2.99
C GLY A 311 11.35 10.90 3.74
N PRO A 312 10.70 12.10 3.80
CA PRO A 312 11.24 13.25 4.52
C PRO A 312 11.41 13.00 6.02
N GLY A 313 10.42 12.36 6.62
CA GLY A 313 10.44 12.05 8.04
C GLY A 313 11.39 10.89 8.36
N LEU A 314 11.57 9.93 7.45
CA LEU A 314 12.63 8.92 7.59
C LEU A 314 14.01 9.59 7.63
N ALA A 315 14.25 10.65 6.85
CA ALA A 315 15.52 11.36 6.83
C ALA A 315 15.81 12.02 8.19
N LEU A 316 14.80 12.61 8.83
CA LEU A 316 14.90 13.18 10.18
C LEU A 316 15.12 12.13 11.27
N LYS A 317 14.61 10.90 11.08
CA LYS A 317 14.71 9.82 12.07
C LYS A 317 16.06 9.09 12.08
N GLN A 318 16.92 9.30 11.07
CA GLN A 318 18.13 8.48 10.88
C GLN A 318 19.05 8.46 12.11
N GLU A 319 19.25 9.61 12.78
CA GLU A 319 20.11 9.67 13.97
C GLU A 319 19.57 8.79 15.11
N MET A 320 18.27 8.84 15.37
CA MET A 320 17.66 8.03 16.43
C MET A 320 17.58 6.55 16.06
N ILE A 321 17.37 6.22 14.77
CA ILE A 321 17.47 4.84 14.30
C ILE A 321 18.91 4.35 14.49
N ASN A 322 19.91 5.19 14.24
CA ASN A 322 21.31 4.83 14.50
C ASN A 322 21.59 4.63 16.01
N LEU A 323 20.96 5.42 16.88
CA LEU A 323 20.98 5.15 18.32
C LEU A 323 20.35 3.78 18.65
N ALA A 324 19.25 3.40 18.00
CA ALA A 324 18.64 2.08 18.18
C ALA A 324 19.57 0.94 17.72
N VAL A 325 20.36 1.14 16.65
CA VAL A 325 21.42 0.20 16.24
C VAL A 325 22.49 0.10 17.33
N MET A 326 23.01 1.23 17.80
CA MET A 326 24.09 1.27 18.80
C MET A 326 23.66 0.67 20.14
N THR A 327 22.41 0.92 20.53
CA THR A 327 21.82 0.39 21.77
C THR A 327 21.25 -1.00 21.62
N GLU A 328 21.20 -1.55 20.41
CA GLU A 328 20.60 -2.85 20.07
C GLU A 328 19.24 -3.01 20.80
N LEU A 329 18.31 -2.11 20.49
CA LEU A 329 16.94 -2.12 21.01
C LEU A 329 15.93 -2.38 19.88
N PRO A 330 14.83 -3.11 20.15
CA PRO A 330 13.78 -3.31 19.18
C PRO A 330 13.11 -1.97 18.82
N LEU A 331 13.02 -1.64 17.54
CA LEU A 331 12.27 -0.48 17.06
C LEU A 331 11.68 -0.79 15.69
N VAL A 332 10.37 -0.63 15.51
CA VAL A 332 9.75 -0.81 14.19
C VAL A 332 9.49 0.56 13.56
N VAL A 333 10.06 0.78 12.38
CA VAL A 333 9.87 1.99 11.59
C VAL A 333 9.07 1.63 10.34
N ILE A 334 7.83 2.13 10.25
CA ILE A 334 7.02 1.98 9.04
C ILE A 334 7.24 3.21 8.17
N ASP A 335 7.91 3.03 7.06
CA ASP A 335 8.07 4.05 6.03
C ASP A 335 7.06 3.79 4.91
N VAL A 336 6.06 4.66 4.81
CA VAL A 336 5.08 4.61 3.73
C VAL A 336 5.54 5.58 2.64
N GLN A 337 6.32 5.03 1.70
CA GLN A 337 6.99 5.80 0.65
C GLN A 337 6.00 6.60 -0.21
N ARG A 338 6.44 7.78 -0.62
CA ARG A 338 5.71 8.68 -1.53
C ARG A 338 6.71 9.36 -2.47
N ALA A 339 6.23 9.95 -3.56
CA ALA A 339 7.09 10.59 -4.54
C ALA A 339 7.93 11.73 -3.94
N GLY A 340 9.24 11.65 -4.10
CA GLY A 340 10.23 12.64 -3.68
C GLY A 340 10.78 13.47 -4.85
N PRO A 341 11.97 14.11 -4.70
CA PRO A 341 12.71 14.33 -3.45
C PRO A 341 12.10 15.48 -2.62
N SER A 342 12.62 15.68 -1.40
CA SER A 342 12.12 16.70 -0.45
C SER A 342 10.61 16.52 -0.21
N THR A 343 9.79 17.58 -0.27
CA THR A 343 8.33 17.46 -0.16
C THR A 343 7.73 16.54 -1.23
N GLY A 344 8.29 16.60 -2.45
CA GLY A 344 7.86 15.83 -3.63
C GLY A 344 6.36 15.97 -3.95
N MET A 345 5.70 14.86 -4.26
CA MET A 345 4.25 14.79 -4.49
C MET A 345 3.61 13.90 -3.41
N PRO A 346 3.13 14.48 -2.29
CA PRO A 346 2.73 13.72 -1.10
C PRO A 346 1.64 12.66 -1.31
N THR A 347 0.81 12.80 -2.34
CA THR A 347 -0.30 11.89 -2.65
C THR A 347 0.04 10.86 -3.73
N LYS A 348 1.26 10.87 -4.28
CA LYS A 348 1.67 10.00 -5.39
C LYS A 348 2.63 8.92 -4.92
N ASN A 349 2.53 7.74 -5.54
CA ASN A 349 3.36 6.59 -5.17
C ASN A 349 4.75 6.68 -5.79
N GLU A 350 5.74 6.19 -5.05
CA GLU A 350 7.11 6.01 -5.50
C GLU A 350 7.80 5.01 -4.58
N GLN A 351 8.90 4.42 -5.03
CA GLN A 351 9.69 3.46 -4.24
C GLN A 351 11.16 3.89 -4.20
N ALA A 352 11.41 5.15 -3.83
CA ALA A 352 12.72 5.78 -3.92
C ALA A 352 13.44 5.90 -2.57
N ASP A 353 12.94 5.30 -1.49
CA ASP A 353 13.55 5.41 -0.16
C ASP A 353 14.42 4.18 0.21
N LEU A 354 14.58 3.19 -0.67
CA LEU A 354 15.34 1.96 -0.39
C LEU A 354 16.80 2.24 0.01
N LEU A 355 17.52 3.07 -0.75
CA LEU A 355 18.90 3.41 -0.39
C LEU A 355 18.99 4.21 0.91
N GLN A 356 18.02 5.07 1.19
CA GLN A 356 17.94 5.81 2.46
C GLN A 356 17.64 4.86 3.63
N ALA A 357 16.80 3.85 3.43
CA ALA A 357 16.55 2.81 4.42
C ALA A 357 17.80 1.96 4.69
N LEU A 358 18.58 1.62 3.66
CA LEU A 358 19.78 0.79 3.80
C LEU A 358 21.01 1.55 4.29
N TRP A 359 21.22 2.79 3.86
CA TRP A 359 22.49 3.52 4.02
C TRP A 359 22.32 4.98 4.47
N GLY A 360 21.14 5.40 4.91
CA GLY A 360 20.90 6.79 5.34
C GLY A 360 21.47 7.17 6.71
N ARG A 361 22.14 6.24 7.41
CA ARG A 361 22.73 6.44 8.74
C ARG A 361 24.24 6.61 8.66
N ASN A 362 24.82 7.30 9.63
CA ASN A 362 26.27 7.47 9.72
C ASN A 362 26.96 6.23 10.30
N GLY A 363 28.12 5.89 9.76
CA GLY A 363 28.90 4.70 10.16
C GLY A 363 28.28 3.38 9.72
N GLU A 364 28.99 2.28 10.00
CA GLU A 364 28.52 0.91 9.69
C GLU A 364 27.34 0.54 10.61
N SER A 365 26.13 0.72 10.08
CA SER A 365 24.87 0.63 10.83
C SER A 365 23.79 -0.14 10.05
N PRO A 366 24.04 -1.43 9.73
CA PRO A 366 23.09 -2.25 9.02
C PRO A 366 21.87 -2.54 9.90
N ILE A 367 20.70 -2.63 9.25
CA ILE A 367 19.43 -2.95 9.90
C ILE A 367 18.58 -3.81 8.97
N PRO A 368 17.67 -4.66 9.48
CA PRO A 368 16.75 -5.37 8.63
C PRO A 368 15.78 -4.42 7.92
N VAL A 369 15.55 -4.70 6.64
CA VAL A 369 14.61 -3.95 5.80
C VAL A 369 13.70 -4.95 5.08
N ILE A 370 12.39 -4.75 5.21
CA ILE A 370 11.38 -5.61 4.57
C ILE A 370 10.35 -4.77 3.80
N ALA A 371 9.70 -5.35 2.79
CA ALA A 371 8.63 -4.71 2.04
C ALA A 371 7.45 -5.68 1.79
N PRO A 372 6.20 -5.28 2.04
CA PRO A 372 5.02 -6.05 1.65
C PRO A 372 4.81 -6.00 0.13
N ASN A 373 4.19 -7.03 -0.43
CA ASN A 373 3.93 -7.09 -1.88
C ASN A 373 2.51 -6.67 -2.30
N SER A 374 1.56 -6.63 -1.35
CA SER A 374 0.15 -6.30 -1.59
C SER A 374 -0.48 -5.60 -0.37
N PRO A 375 -1.65 -4.92 -0.53
CA PRO A 375 -2.36 -4.34 0.60
C PRO A 375 -2.68 -5.33 1.73
N ALA A 376 -3.05 -6.58 1.42
CA ALA A 376 -3.30 -7.59 2.45
C ALA A 376 -2.01 -8.12 3.09
N ASP A 377 -0.94 -8.25 2.30
CA ASP A 377 0.37 -8.71 2.80
C ASP A 377 1.04 -7.73 3.78
N CYS A 378 0.64 -6.46 3.76
CA CYS A 378 1.02 -5.49 4.79
C CYS A 378 0.76 -5.99 6.22
N PHE A 379 -0.26 -6.83 6.45
CA PHE A 379 -0.48 -7.46 7.75
C PHE A 379 0.68 -8.38 8.14
N ARG A 380 1.08 -9.29 7.24
CA ARG A 380 2.14 -10.28 7.50
C ARG A 380 3.50 -9.60 7.59
N ALA A 381 3.76 -8.62 6.72
CA ALA A 381 5.00 -7.85 6.76
C ALA A 381 5.14 -7.07 8.08
N ALA A 382 4.10 -6.38 8.54
CA ALA A 382 4.15 -5.66 9.82
C ALA A 382 4.36 -6.60 11.01
N PHE A 383 3.66 -7.74 11.03
CA PHE A 383 3.85 -8.78 12.05
C PHE A 383 5.29 -9.30 12.06
N GLU A 384 5.85 -9.60 10.89
CA GLU A 384 7.22 -10.08 10.72
C GLU A 384 8.25 -9.03 11.12
N ALA A 385 8.03 -7.75 10.81
CA ALA A 385 8.89 -6.65 11.24
C ALA A 385 9.00 -6.60 12.77
N CYS A 386 7.86 -6.72 13.47
CA CYS A 386 7.84 -6.76 14.93
C CYS A 386 8.53 -8.02 15.47
N ARG A 387 8.29 -9.19 14.85
CA ARG A 387 8.95 -10.43 15.25
C ARG A 387 10.47 -10.31 15.14
N ILE A 388 10.98 -9.84 13.99
CA ILE A 388 12.42 -9.62 13.78
C ILE A 388 12.96 -8.63 14.81
N ALA A 389 12.30 -7.48 14.99
CA ALA A 389 12.75 -6.45 15.91
C ALA A 389 12.87 -6.99 17.34
N LEU A 390 11.84 -7.68 17.84
CA LEU A 390 11.78 -8.21 19.20
C LEU A 390 12.72 -9.40 19.42
N THR A 391 12.75 -10.36 18.51
CA THR A 391 13.63 -11.54 18.60
C THR A 391 15.09 -11.13 18.53
N HIS A 392 15.44 -10.23 17.61
CA HIS A 392 16.84 -9.88 17.35
C HIS A 392 17.29 -8.55 17.97
N ARG A 393 16.44 -7.88 18.77
CA ARG A 393 16.76 -6.60 19.43
C ARG A 393 17.43 -5.59 18.49
N THR A 394 16.83 -5.37 17.33
CA THR A 394 17.32 -4.44 16.31
C THR A 394 16.20 -3.53 15.84
N PRO A 395 16.50 -2.28 15.42
CA PRO A 395 15.57 -1.53 14.59
C PRO A 395 15.30 -2.26 13.28
N VAL A 396 14.05 -2.24 12.79
CA VAL A 396 13.60 -2.81 11.52
C VAL A 396 12.81 -1.77 10.75
N ILE A 397 13.14 -1.55 9.48
CA ILE A 397 12.34 -0.72 8.57
C ILE A 397 11.42 -1.62 7.74
N MET A 398 10.13 -1.29 7.73
CA MET A 398 9.17 -1.81 6.76
C MET A 398 8.88 -0.72 5.72
N LEU A 399 9.27 -0.98 4.47
CA LEU A 399 9.04 -0.12 3.30
C LEU A 399 7.71 -0.47 2.65
N SER A 400 6.65 0.26 3.02
CA SER A 400 5.39 0.29 2.25
C SER A 400 5.44 1.44 1.24
N ASP A 401 4.35 1.70 0.53
CA ASP A 401 4.21 2.86 -0.34
C ASP A 401 2.75 3.34 -0.41
N ALA A 402 2.55 4.55 -0.94
CA ALA A 402 1.24 5.18 -1.05
C ALA A 402 0.23 4.32 -1.84
N TYR A 403 0.69 3.49 -2.77
CA TYR A 403 -0.18 2.59 -3.52
C TYR A 403 -0.70 1.46 -2.63
N LEU A 404 0.17 0.76 -1.90
CA LEU A 404 -0.26 -0.31 -0.99
C LEU A 404 -1.09 0.23 0.17
N ALA A 405 -0.68 1.34 0.76
CA ALA A 405 -1.35 1.94 1.93
C ALA A 405 -2.82 2.28 1.65
N ASN A 406 -3.08 2.88 0.48
CA ASN A 406 -4.42 3.32 0.06
C ASN A 406 -5.20 2.23 -0.68
N GLY A 407 -4.51 1.35 -1.41
CA GLY A 407 -5.11 0.22 -2.12
C GLY A 407 -5.82 -0.75 -1.17
N SER A 408 -6.78 -1.50 -1.71
CA SER A 408 -7.52 -2.52 -0.97
C SER A 408 -7.77 -3.75 -1.84
N GLU A 409 -7.81 -4.91 -1.19
CA GLU A 409 -8.09 -6.21 -1.81
C GLU A 409 -8.85 -7.12 -0.82
N PRO A 410 -9.40 -8.27 -1.25
CA PRO A 410 -9.94 -9.28 -0.36
C PRO A 410 -8.84 -9.88 0.50
N TRP A 411 -9.07 -9.94 1.80
CA TRP A 411 -8.17 -10.57 2.75
C TRP A 411 -8.87 -11.65 3.54
N MET A 412 -8.34 -12.87 3.43
CA MET A 412 -8.72 -13.97 4.29
C MET A 412 -8.24 -13.66 5.71
N ILE A 413 -9.18 -13.56 6.64
CA ILE A 413 -8.86 -13.27 8.04
C ILE A 413 -8.07 -14.46 8.59
N PRO A 414 -6.82 -14.25 9.07
CA PRO A 414 -6.03 -15.32 9.65
C PRO A 414 -6.65 -15.78 10.96
N ASP A 415 -6.48 -17.06 11.27
CA ASP A 415 -6.75 -17.58 12.59
C ASP A 415 -5.74 -16.96 13.57
N ALA A 416 -6.24 -16.17 14.52
CA ALA A 416 -5.42 -15.50 15.52
C ALA A 416 -4.68 -16.50 16.42
N THR A 417 -5.22 -17.70 16.62
CA THR A 417 -4.59 -18.74 17.44
C THR A 417 -3.46 -19.47 16.72
N ALA A 418 -3.42 -19.38 15.40
CA ALA A 418 -2.36 -19.95 14.56
C ALA A 418 -1.19 -19.00 14.32
N LEU A 419 -1.25 -17.77 14.84
CA LEU A 419 -0.15 -16.82 14.72
C LEU A 419 1.05 -17.29 15.57
N PRO A 420 2.29 -17.18 15.05
CA PRO A 420 3.48 -17.52 15.82
C PRO A 420 3.58 -16.71 17.12
N VAL A 421 3.98 -17.36 18.21
CA VAL A 421 4.33 -16.66 19.45
C VAL A 421 5.59 -15.83 19.21
N ILE A 422 5.63 -14.62 19.74
CA ILE A 422 6.81 -13.76 19.70
C ILE A 422 7.34 -13.65 21.14
N ASP A 423 8.43 -14.33 21.46
CA ASP A 423 9.05 -14.21 22.79
C ASP A 423 10.01 -13.00 22.82
N PRO A 424 9.75 -11.96 23.64
CA PRO A 424 10.69 -10.86 23.84
C PRO A 424 12.00 -11.28 24.53
N GLY A 425 11.99 -12.42 25.23
CA GLY A 425 13.14 -13.02 25.90
C GLY A 425 13.84 -12.06 26.86
N PHE A 426 13.08 -11.40 27.75
CA PHE A 426 13.67 -10.48 28.72
C PHE A 426 14.63 -11.20 29.67
N ALA A 427 15.77 -10.59 29.94
CA ALA A 427 16.68 -11.04 30.98
C ALA A 427 16.06 -10.80 32.36
N THR A 428 16.06 -11.85 33.18
CA THR A 428 15.50 -11.84 34.54
C THR A 428 16.55 -12.13 35.62
N LEU A 429 17.74 -12.61 35.23
CA LEU A 429 18.82 -12.99 36.13
C LEU A 429 20.17 -12.45 35.64
N PRO A 430 21.12 -12.19 36.57
CA PRO A 430 22.49 -11.85 36.22
C PRO A 430 23.10 -12.92 35.30
N ASN A 431 23.97 -12.49 34.39
CA ASN A 431 24.58 -13.39 33.42
C ASN A 431 26.09 -13.52 33.58
N THR A 432 26.73 -12.86 34.54
CA THR A 432 28.18 -12.96 34.79
C THR A 432 28.50 -13.90 35.96
N GLU A 433 29.74 -14.39 36.03
CA GLU A 433 30.18 -15.34 37.08
C GLU A 433 30.19 -14.71 38.48
N ASP A 434 30.43 -13.41 38.55
CA ASP A 434 30.43 -12.58 39.77
C ASP A 434 29.04 -12.07 40.17
N GLY A 435 27.98 -12.50 39.48
CA GLY A 435 26.60 -12.15 39.81
C GLY A 435 26.15 -10.77 39.31
N GLY A 436 26.89 -10.14 38.40
CA GLY A 436 26.48 -8.93 37.66
C GLY A 436 25.83 -9.21 36.29
N PHE A 437 25.49 -8.14 35.58
CA PHE A 437 24.85 -8.20 34.26
C PHE A 437 25.70 -7.54 33.17
N ALA A 438 26.03 -8.32 32.14
CA ALA A 438 26.75 -7.94 30.93
C ALA A 438 25.74 -7.70 29.79
N PRO A 439 25.36 -6.44 29.48
CA PRO A 439 24.30 -6.12 28.53
C PRO A 439 24.66 -6.36 27.07
N TYR A 440 25.94 -6.54 26.73
CA TYR A 440 26.43 -6.88 25.39
C TYR A 440 27.01 -8.30 25.33
N ARG A 441 26.71 -9.15 26.31
CA ARG A 441 27.02 -10.57 26.18
C ARG A 441 26.12 -11.17 25.10
N ARG A 442 26.72 -11.76 24.07
CA ARG A 442 25.99 -12.25 22.90
C ARG A 442 25.70 -13.74 22.98
N ASP A 443 24.57 -14.15 22.41
CA ASP A 443 24.34 -15.54 22.05
C ASP A 443 25.33 -15.96 20.94
N PRO A 444 26.03 -17.10 21.04
CA PRO A 444 27.06 -17.49 20.07
C PRO A 444 26.50 -17.84 18.69
N LEU A 445 25.22 -18.22 18.59
CA LEU A 445 24.56 -18.58 17.35
C LEU A 445 23.94 -17.35 16.69
N THR A 446 23.11 -16.61 17.43
CA THR A 446 22.34 -15.49 16.86
C THR A 446 23.05 -14.15 16.97
N LEU A 447 23.99 -14.00 17.89
CA LEU A 447 24.62 -12.74 18.29
C LEU A 447 23.69 -11.74 19.02
N ASP A 448 22.47 -12.18 19.36
CA ASP A 448 21.52 -11.38 20.13
C ASP A 448 22.07 -11.12 21.54
N ARG A 449 21.88 -9.88 22.01
CA ARG A 449 22.18 -9.50 23.40
C ARG A 449 20.97 -9.70 24.32
N PRO A 450 21.15 -9.87 25.64
CA PRO A 450 20.06 -9.87 26.59
C PRO A 450 19.40 -8.49 26.69
N TRP A 451 18.08 -8.48 26.84
CA TRP A 451 17.30 -7.26 27.05
C TRP A 451 16.70 -7.27 28.46
N ALA A 452 17.25 -6.46 29.36
CA ALA A 452 16.74 -6.31 30.73
C ALA A 452 15.89 -5.05 30.85
N LEU A 453 14.80 -5.12 31.61
CA LEU A 453 13.94 -3.96 31.86
C LEU A 453 14.48 -3.10 32.99
N PRO A 454 14.32 -1.76 32.89
CA PRO A 454 14.57 -0.87 34.02
C PRO A 454 13.73 -1.29 35.24
N GLY A 455 14.38 -1.41 36.40
CA GLY A 455 13.75 -1.85 37.64
C GLY A 455 13.86 -3.35 37.92
N THR A 456 14.37 -4.17 36.99
CA THR A 456 14.68 -5.57 37.30
C THR A 456 15.86 -5.65 38.29
N PRO A 457 15.70 -6.33 39.44
CA PRO A 457 16.77 -6.49 40.43
C PRO A 457 18.04 -7.07 39.83
N ASP A 458 19.19 -6.56 40.29
CA ASP A 458 20.55 -7.04 39.94
C ASP A 458 20.96 -6.94 38.46
N LEU A 459 20.12 -6.35 37.59
CA LEU A 459 20.41 -6.14 36.17
C LEU A 459 20.69 -4.67 35.83
N GLN A 460 21.20 -3.88 36.77
CA GLN A 460 21.48 -2.46 36.51
C GLN A 460 22.54 -2.32 35.41
N HIS A 461 22.22 -1.60 34.35
CA HIS A 461 23.10 -1.44 33.20
C HIS A 461 22.93 -0.09 32.51
N ARG A 462 23.86 0.24 31.61
CA ARG A 462 23.86 1.49 30.85
C ARG A 462 24.15 1.24 29.37
N ILE A 463 23.13 1.39 28.55
CA ILE A 463 23.26 1.51 27.10
C ILE A 463 23.20 2.98 26.69
N GLY A 464 23.75 3.32 25.53
CA GLY A 464 23.78 4.69 24.99
C GLY A 464 24.52 4.73 23.67
N GLY A 465 24.69 5.93 23.09
CA GLY A 465 25.22 6.10 21.73
C GLY A 465 26.76 6.03 21.58
N LEU A 466 27.52 5.97 22.67
CA LEU A 466 28.98 5.80 22.61
C LEU A 466 29.36 4.34 22.44
N GLU A 467 30.42 4.07 21.69
CA GLU A 467 30.95 2.71 21.47
C GLU A 467 31.17 1.98 22.80
N LYS A 468 30.82 0.69 22.79
CA LYS A 468 30.76 -0.15 23.98
C LYS A 468 31.76 -1.29 23.88
N SER A 469 32.34 -1.66 25.01
CA SER A 469 33.11 -2.89 25.11
C SER A 469 32.19 -4.09 24.95
N ASP A 470 32.65 -5.12 24.22
CA ASP A 470 31.94 -6.40 24.19
C ASP A 470 31.72 -6.96 25.61
N GLY A 471 30.61 -7.66 25.81
CA GLY A 471 30.20 -8.16 27.13
C GLY A 471 29.66 -7.07 28.07
N MET A 472 30.55 -6.44 28.86
CA MET A 472 30.15 -5.57 29.98
C MET A 472 29.56 -4.22 29.57
N GLY A 473 29.77 -3.77 28.33
CA GLY A 473 29.17 -2.53 27.83
C GLY A 473 29.73 -1.24 28.46
N ALA A 474 30.99 -1.27 28.93
CA ALA A 474 31.70 -0.05 29.33
C ALA A 474 31.96 0.82 28.10
N VAL A 475 32.13 2.13 28.28
CA VAL A 475 32.53 3.00 27.16
C VAL A 475 33.95 2.60 26.72
N SER A 476 34.15 2.38 25.43
CA SER A 476 35.44 2.02 24.85
C SER A 476 35.80 2.97 23.72
N TYR A 477 37.08 3.36 23.66
CA TYR A 477 37.69 4.11 22.56
C TYR A 477 38.82 3.32 21.91
N ASP A 478 38.95 2.03 22.28
CA ASP A 478 39.95 1.13 21.74
C ASP A 478 39.60 0.74 20.30
N GLY A 479 40.60 0.76 19.42
CA GLY A 479 40.42 0.52 17.99
C GLY A 479 40.04 -0.92 17.65
N ASP A 480 40.65 -1.89 18.34
CA ASP A 480 40.38 -3.31 18.09
C ASP A 480 38.99 -3.70 18.59
N ASN A 481 38.57 -3.13 19.73
CA ASN A 481 37.18 -3.24 20.19
C ASN A 481 36.19 -2.66 19.18
N HIS A 482 36.48 -1.48 18.62
CA HIS A 482 35.61 -0.85 17.63
C HIS A 482 35.47 -1.72 16.37
N ASP A 483 36.57 -2.23 15.80
CA ASP A 483 36.53 -3.16 14.66
C ASP A 483 35.69 -4.41 14.98
N THR A 484 35.91 -5.00 16.16
CA THR A 484 35.15 -6.17 16.63
C THR A 484 33.66 -5.89 16.71
N MET A 485 33.26 -4.80 17.38
CA MET A 485 31.86 -4.46 17.59
C MET A 485 31.15 -4.06 16.29
N VAL A 486 31.84 -3.41 15.35
CA VAL A 486 31.32 -3.15 14.00
C VAL A 486 31.00 -4.46 13.28
N ARG A 487 31.93 -5.42 13.26
CA ARG A 487 31.72 -6.73 12.63
C ARG A 487 30.61 -7.52 13.30
N LEU A 488 30.55 -7.53 14.63
CA LEU A 488 29.51 -8.24 15.38
C LEU A 488 28.11 -7.72 15.05
N ARG A 489 27.92 -6.39 14.99
CA ARG A 489 26.62 -5.80 14.60
C ARG A 489 26.26 -6.14 13.15
N ALA A 490 27.23 -6.15 12.24
CA ALA A 490 26.98 -6.53 10.85
C ALA A 490 26.63 -8.02 10.71
N ASP A 491 27.38 -8.90 11.36
CA ASP A 491 27.16 -10.35 11.37
C ASP A 491 25.83 -10.70 12.02
N HIS A 492 25.44 -9.99 13.08
CA HIS A 492 24.15 -10.15 13.74
C HIS A 492 22.99 -9.95 12.76
N ILE A 493 23.00 -8.86 11.99
CA ILE A 493 21.97 -8.62 10.97
C ILE A 493 22.03 -9.65 9.85
N ALA A 494 23.23 -10.05 9.41
CA ALA A 494 23.39 -11.04 8.35
C ALA A 494 22.90 -12.45 8.74
N ARG A 495 22.89 -12.79 10.04
CA ARG A 495 22.44 -14.09 10.57
C ARG A 495 20.94 -14.19 10.77
N ILE A 496 20.19 -13.08 10.64
CA ILE A 496 18.73 -13.10 10.79
C ILE A 496 18.14 -14.02 9.71
N PRO A 497 17.40 -15.08 10.10
CA PRO A 497 16.85 -16.03 9.16
C PRO A 497 15.76 -15.35 8.32
N VAL A 498 15.90 -15.44 7.00
CA VAL A 498 14.91 -14.95 6.03
C VAL A 498 14.50 -16.08 5.09
N PRO A 499 13.24 -16.12 4.63
CA PRO A 499 12.81 -17.14 3.68
C PRO A 499 13.62 -17.10 2.38
N ASP A 500 13.83 -18.28 1.80
CA ASP A 500 14.44 -18.42 0.49
C ASP A 500 13.62 -17.69 -0.59
N ALA A 501 14.33 -17.09 -1.54
CA ALA A 501 13.69 -16.53 -2.73
C ALA A 501 13.12 -17.67 -3.59
N VAL A 502 11.97 -17.40 -4.21
CA VAL A 502 11.27 -18.36 -5.08
C VAL A 502 11.55 -17.99 -6.54
N TRP A 503 12.02 -18.97 -7.32
CA TRP A 503 12.07 -18.92 -8.77
C TRP A 503 10.73 -19.43 -9.31
N ASP A 504 9.80 -18.52 -9.59
CA ASP A 504 8.54 -18.87 -10.22
C ASP A 504 8.75 -18.98 -11.74
N ASP A 505 8.88 -20.20 -12.25
CA ASP A 505 8.94 -20.53 -13.67
C ASP A 505 8.23 -21.87 -13.92
N PRO A 506 6.93 -21.85 -14.26
CA PRO A 506 6.18 -23.07 -14.55
C PRO A 506 6.71 -23.85 -15.78
N SER A 507 7.45 -23.19 -16.67
CA SER A 507 7.99 -23.83 -17.87
C SER A 507 9.26 -24.64 -17.60
N GLY A 508 10.01 -24.27 -16.56
CA GLY A 508 11.35 -24.79 -16.27
C GLY A 508 12.41 -24.43 -17.30
N MET A 509 12.09 -23.55 -18.26
CA MET A 509 12.93 -23.19 -19.41
C MET A 509 13.26 -21.69 -19.46
N ALA A 510 12.88 -20.91 -18.44
CA ALA A 510 13.08 -19.47 -18.47
C ALA A 510 14.57 -19.12 -18.37
N LYS A 511 15.04 -18.34 -19.35
CA LYS A 511 16.37 -17.73 -19.38
C LYS A 511 16.36 -16.26 -18.93
N LEU A 512 15.18 -15.64 -18.90
CA LEU A 512 14.98 -14.28 -18.41
C LEU A 512 14.24 -14.32 -17.06
N ALA A 513 14.74 -13.56 -16.09
CA ALA A 513 14.09 -13.38 -14.80
C ALA A 513 13.67 -11.94 -14.56
N VAL A 514 12.42 -11.73 -14.16
CA VAL A 514 11.90 -10.43 -13.71
C VAL A 514 11.93 -10.41 -12.19
N VAL A 515 12.68 -9.48 -11.62
CA VAL A 515 12.91 -9.37 -10.18
C VAL A 515 12.24 -8.10 -9.66
N GLY A 516 11.36 -8.23 -8.66
CA GLY A 516 10.66 -7.10 -8.07
C GLY A 516 10.66 -7.10 -6.55
N TRP A 517 10.19 -5.99 -5.99
CA TRP A 517 9.94 -5.80 -4.57
C TRP A 517 8.82 -4.78 -4.32
N GLY A 518 8.18 -4.83 -3.16
CA GLY A 518 7.12 -3.89 -2.81
C GLY A 518 5.89 -3.94 -3.75
N SER A 519 5.23 -2.80 -3.97
CA SER A 519 4.07 -2.67 -4.86
C SER A 519 4.26 -3.09 -6.32
N THR A 520 5.49 -3.21 -6.81
CA THR A 520 5.73 -3.65 -8.20
C THR A 520 5.26 -5.08 -8.44
N TRP A 521 5.05 -5.88 -7.38
CA TRP A 521 4.57 -7.26 -7.46
C TRP A 521 3.37 -7.42 -8.38
N GLY A 522 2.33 -6.60 -8.19
CA GLY A 522 1.10 -6.71 -8.96
C GLY A 522 1.35 -6.50 -10.45
N SER A 523 2.10 -5.44 -10.79
CA SER A 523 2.37 -5.07 -12.17
C SER A 523 3.28 -6.09 -12.87
N ILE A 524 4.31 -6.57 -12.17
CA ILE A 524 5.22 -7.61 -12.65
C ILE A 524 4.45 -8.91 -12.87
N THR A 525 3.67 -9.35 -11.89
CA THR A 525 2.90 -10.60 -11.97
C THR A 525 1.92 -10.56 -13.14
N ALA A 526 1.22 -9.44 -13.33
CA ALA A 526 0.30 -9.28 -14.46
C ALA A 526 1.02 -9.31 -15.82
N ALA A 527 2.15 -8.61 -15.96
CA ALA A 527 2.90 -8.60 -17.21
C ALA A 527 3.53 -9.97 -17.52
N VAL A 528 4.12 -10.63 -16.52
CA VAL A 528 4.67 -11.99 -16.63
C VAL A 528 3.59 -12.99 -17.03
N ARG A 529 2.39 -12.91 -16.42
CA ARG A 529 1.24 -13.75 -16.83
C ARG A 529 0.88 -13.53 -18.30
N ARG A 530 0.79 -12.28 -18.78
CA ARG A 530 0.51 -11.98 -20.20
C ARG A 530 1.57 -12.52 -21.15
N VAL A 531 2.86 -12.43 -20.80
CA VAL A 531 3.95 -13.01 -21.60
C VAL A 531 3.83 -14.55 -21.65
N ARG A 532 3.52 -15.18 -20.51
CA ARG A 532 3.32 -16.65 -20.43
C ARG A 532 2.09 -17.13 -21.20
N GLU A 533 1.01 -16.35 -21.23
CA GLU A 533 -0.20 -16.64 -22.03
C GLU A 533 0.11 -16.73 -23.53
N LEU A 534 1.17 -16.05 -24.00
CA LEU A 534 1.68 -16.15 -25.37
C LEU A 534 2.62 -17.35 -25.59
N GLY A 535 2.79 -18.21 -24.58
CA GLY A 535 3.62 -19.41 -24.65
C GLY A 535 5.12 -19.18 -24.43
N LEU A 536 5.53 -17.99 -23.98
CA LEU A 536 6.93 -17.64 -23.81
C LEU A 536 7.44 -17.92 -22.38
N PRO A 537 8.63 -18.55 -22.22
CA PRO A 537 9.21 -18.88 -20.92
C PRO A 537 9.85 -17.65 -20.28
N ILE A 538 9.37 -17.30 -19.08
CA ILE A 538 9.85 -16.16 -18.30
C ILE A 538 9.70 -16.46 -16.81
N ALA A 539 10.74 -16.16 -16.02
CA ALA A 539 10.74 -16.37 -14.58
C ALA A 539 10.38 -15.09 -13.83
N GLN A 540 9.77 -15.24 -12.67
CA GLN A 540 9.53 -14.16 -11.72
C GLN A 540 10.19 -14.48 -10.38
N ILE A 541 10.81 -13.48 -9.77
CA ILE A 541 11.29 -13.51 -8.39
C ILE A 541 10.78 -12.25 -7.70
N HIS A 542 10.15 -12.37 -6.54
CA HIS A 542 9.69 -11.22 -5.77
C HIS A 542 10.23 -11.26 -4.34
N ILE A 543 10.88 -10.18 -3.92
CA ILE A 543 11.67 -10.14 -2.69
C ILE A 543 10.94 -9.35 -1.61
N ARG A 544 10.72 -9.99 -0.45
CA ARG A 544 10.20 -9.36 0.77
C ARG A 544 11.32 -8.77 1.63
N ASN A 545 12.32 -9.58 1.97
CA ASN A 545 13.45 -9.17 2.80
C ASN A 545 14.53 -8.55 1.93
N LEU A 546 14.69 -7.23 2.04
CA LEU A 546 15.66 -6.43 1.28
C LEU A 546 16.99 -6.34 2.03
N ASN A 547 16.96 -6.47 3.36
CA ASN A 547 18.14 -6.73 4.17
C ASN A 547 17.77 -7.58 5.42
N PRO A 548 18.49 -8.67 5.71
CA PRO A 548 19.36 -9.38 4.77
C PRO A 548 18.54 -9.93 3.57
N LEU A 549 19.20 -10.01 2.41
CA LEU A 549 18.62 -10.66 1.22
C LEU A 549 18.61 -12.18 1.39
N PRO A 550 17.67 -12.91 0.77
CA PRO A 550 17.64 -14.36 0.78
C PRO A 550 18.99 -14.97 0.37
N ALA A 551 19.46 -15.96 1.12
CA ALA A 551 20.78 -16.55 0.94
C ALA A 551 20.93 -17.22 -0.44
N ASN A 552 19.86 -17.83 -0.94
CA ASN A 552 19.82 -18.50 -2.24
C ASN A 552 19.72 -17.53 -3.45
N LEU A 553 19.45 -16.24 -3.25
CA LEU A 553 19.11 -15.30 -4.32
C LEU A 553 20.20 -15.20 -5.39
N GLY A 554 21.48 -15.09 -4.99
CA GLY A 554 22.58 -14.99 -5.95
C GLY A 554 22.71 -16.23 -6.85
N ALA A 555 22.41 -17.42 -6.33
CA ALA A 555 22.41 -18.64 -7.11
C ALA A 555 21.23 -18.69 -8.10
N LEU A 556 20.06 -18.17 -7.71
CA LEU A 556 18.91 -18.05 -8.61
C LEU A 556 19.16 -17.06 -9.73
N LEU A 557 19.67 -15.87 -9.42
CA LEU A 557 19.91 -14.82 -10.43
C LEU A 557 20.92 -15.26 -11.50
N ARG A 558 21.93 -16.05 -11.13
CA ARG A 558 22.91 -16.60 -12.08
C ARG A 558 22.36 -17.69 -13.02
N LYS A 559 21.13 -18.19 -12.78
CA LYS A 559 20.45 -19.08 -13.72
C LYS A 559 19.88 -18.32 -14.92
N ALA A 560 19.63 -17.02 -14.76
CA ALA A 560 19.12 -16.18 -15.82
C ALA A 560 20.28 -15.65 -16.68
N ASP A 561 20.13 -15.71 -17.99
CA ASP A 561 20.99 -15.01 -18.94
C ASP A 561 20.77 -13.49 -18.85
N ARG A 562 19.57 -13.07 -18.44
CA ARG A 562 19.20 -11.67 -18.24
C ARG A 562 18.27 -11.48 -17.04
N VAL A 563 18.53 -10.46 -16.24
CA VAL A 563 17.70 -10.07 -15.11
C VAL A 563 17.11 -8.68 -15.37
N ILE A 564 15.79 -8.57 -15.36
CA ILE A 564 15.07 -7.30 -15.48
C ILE A 564 14.51 -6.90 -14.11
N VAL A 565 14.68 -5.65 -13.73
CA VAL A 565 14.23 -5.10 -12.44
C VAL A 565 13.29 -3.91 -12.69
N PRO A 566 11.96 -4.13 -12.78
CA PRO A 566 11.00 -3.05 -12.92
C PRO A 566 10.89 -2.24 -11.62
N GLU A 567 11.13 -0.93 -11.68
CA GLU A 567 11.19 -0.08 -10.48
C GLU A 567 10.47 1.27 -10.67
N ILE A 568 9.85 1.77 -9.59
CA ILE A 568 9.30 3.13 -9.50
C ILE A 568 10.36 4.07 -8.91
N ASN A 569 11.59 3.92 -9.40
CA ASN A 569 12.80 4.69 -9.07
C ASN A 569 13.84 4.45 -10.20
N LEU A 570 15.01 5.08 -10.11
CA LEU A 570 16.07 5.00 -11.13
C LEU A 570 17.05 3.80 -10.98
N GLY A 571 16.60 2.68 -10.42
CA GLY A 571 17.41 1.45 -10.35
C GLY A 571 18.07 1.18 -8.99
N GLN A 572 17.42 1.54 -7.88
CA GLN A 572 18.00 1.35 -6.54
C GLN A 572 18.23 -0.14 -6.24
N PHE A 573 17.24 -1.00 -6.49
CA PHE A 573 17.39 -2.42 -6.24
C PHE A 573 18.30 -3.09 -7.26
N ALA A 574 18.20 -2.71 -8.55
CA ALA A 574 19.12 -3.18 -9.57
C ALA A 574 20.59 -2.91 -9.20
N THR A 575 20.89 -1.74 -8.62
CA THR A 575 22.23 -1.38 -8.15
C THR A 575 22.72 -2.33 -7.05
N ILE A 576 21.86 -2.65 -6.09
CA ILE A 576 22.19 -3.58 -4.99
C ILE A 576 22.45 -5.00 -5.53
N LEU A 577 21.62 -5.49 -6.45
CA LEU A 577 21.79 -6.82 -7.04
C LEU A 577 23.10 -6.93 -7.82
N ARG A 578 23.45 -5.91 -8.60
CA ARG A 578 24.74 -5.83 -9.31
C ARG A 578 25.91 -5.83 -8.33
N ALA A 579 25.86 -4.96 -7.32
CA ALA A 579 26.94 -4.82 -6.34
C ALA A 579 27.17 -6.11 -5.54
N LYS A 580 26.11 -6.85 -5.18
CA LYS A 580 26.21 -8.04 -4.33
C LYS A 580 26.48 -9.33 -5.11
N TYR A 581 25.95 -9.47 -6.32
CA TYR A 581 25.94 -10.76 -7.04
C TYR A 581 26.65 -10.75 -8.39
N LEU A 582 27.10 -9.58 -8.88
CA LEU A 582 27.79 -9.41 -10.16
C LEU A 582 26.97 -9.95 -11.37
N VAL A 583 25.65 -9.77 -11.32
CA VAL A 583 24.72 -10.14 -12.41
C VAL A 583 24.36 -8.92 -13.27
N ASP A 584 24.04 -9.12 -14.55
CA ASP A 584 23.50 -8.07 -15.43
C ASP A 584 22.02 -7.79 -15.13
N ALA A 585 21.75 -7.20 -13.95
CA ALA A 585 20.41 -6.77 -13.56
C ALA A 585 20.09 -5.41 -14.18
N ARG A 586 19.21 -5.35 -15.18
CA ARG A 586 18.82 -4.14 -15.91
C ARG A 586 17.57 -3.53 -15.29
N SER A 587 17.63 -2.25 -14.93
CA SER A 587 16.45 -1.57 -14.42
C SER A 587 15.52 -1.17 -15.56
N TRP A 588 14.21 -1.41 -15.37
CA TRP A 588 13.16 -0.82 -16.18
C TRP A 588 12.39 0.18 -15.32
N SER A 589 12.74 1.45 -15.45
CA SER A 589 12.26 2.51 -14.55
C SER A 589 11.09 3.29 -15.14
N ARG A 590 10.06 3.56 -14.33
CA ARG A 590 9.01 4.54 -14.61
C ARG A 590 8.69 5.35 -13.34
N ILE A 591 9.02 6.63 -13.34
CA ILE A 591 8.87 7.53 -12.19
C ILE A 591 7.81 8.58 -12.50
N ARG A 592 6.54 8.14 -12.55
CA ARG A 592 5.40 8.98 -12.94
C ARG A 592 4.43 9.29 -11.80
N GLY A 593 4.78 8.94 -10.56
CA GLY A 593 3.87 9.05 -9.42
C GLY A 593 2.65 8.11 -9.53
N MET A 594 2.78 7.03 -10.30
CA MET A 594 1.76 6.03 -10.60
C MET A 594 2.35 4.61 -10.49
N PRO A 595 1.54 3.56 -10.27
CA PRO A 595 2.00 2.18 -10.41
C PRO A 595 2.54 1.91 -11.82
N LEU A 596 3.34 0.85 -11.96
CA LEU A 596 3.90 0.48 -13.26
C LEU A 596 2.80 0.07 -14.24
N THR A 597 2.91 0.56 -15.47
CA THR A 597 1.98 0.25 -16.54
C THR A 597 2.18 -1.18 -17.02
N VAL A 598 1.14 -2.03 -16.94
CA VAL A 598 1.25 -3.46 -17.27
C VAL A 598 1.50 -3.64 -18.76
N SER A 599 0.84 -2.88 -19.62
CA SER A 599 0.99 -3.00 -21.08
C SER A 599 2.39 -2.59 -21.53
N GLU A 600 2.91 -1.43 -21.08
CA GLU A 600 4.29 -1.00 -21.37
C GLU A 600 5.32 -2.04 -20.87
N LEU A 601 5.12 -2.61 -19.68
CA LEU A 601 6.01 -3.64 -19.14
C LEU A 601 5.91 -4.93 -19.95
N THR A 602 4.72 -5.34 -20.36
CA THR A 602 4.51 -6.54 -21.18
C THR A 602 5.24 -6.42 -22.52
N GLU A 603 5.06 -5.31 -23.23
CA GLU A 603 5.73 -5.04 -24.51
C GLU A 603 7.26 -5.09 -24.36
N TYR A 604 7.78 -4.45 -23.30
CA TYR A 604 9.21 -4.48 -23.02
C TYR A 604 9.70 -5.91 -22.72
N LEU A 605 8.99 -6.65 -21.87
CA LEU A 605 9.38 -8.03 -21.54
C LEU A 605 9.31 -8.95 -22.76
N LEU A 606 8.37 -8.76 -23.68
CA LEU A 606 8.31 -9.51 -24.94
C LEU A 606 9.57 -9.31 -25.76
N SER A 607 9.99 -8.05 -25.97
CA SER A 607 11.23 -7.79 -26.71
C SER A 607 12.46 -8.40 -26.03
N GLU A 608 12.52 -8.36 -24.70
CA GLU A 608 13.66 -8.89 -23.94
C GLU A 608 13.69 -10.44 -23.97
N VAL A 609 12.54 -11.10 -23.94
CA VAL A 609 12.46 -12.56 -24.08
C VAL A 609 12.88 -13.00 -25.48
N GLU A 610 12.41 -12.32 -26.54
CA GLU A 610 12.81 -12.60 -27.91
C GLU A 610 14.33 -12.47 -28.09
N GLU A 611 14.93 -11.40 -27.57
CA GLU A 611 16.39 -11.21 -27.60
C GLU A 611 17.15 -12.34 -26.90
N VAL A 612 16.69 -12.78 -25.73
CA VAL A 612 17.37 -13.84 -24.95
C VAL A 612 17.18 -15.23 -25.58
N GLN A 613 16.11 -15.45 -26.37
CA GLN A 613 15.88 -16.71 -27.09
C GLN A 613 16.65 -16.81 -28.40
N HIS A 614 16.98 -15.68 -29.02
CA HIS A 614 17.76 -15.64 -30.27
C HIS A 614 19.28 -15.61 -30.07
N VAL A 615 19.73 -15.59 -28.81
CA VAL A 615 21.13 -15.74 -28.36
C VAL A 615 21.35 -17.15 -27.81
#